data_AF-A0A1H4TZV6-F1
#
_entry.id   AF-A0A1H4TZV6-F1
#
_cell.length_a   1.000
_cell.length_b   1.000
_cell.length_c   1.000
_cell.angle_alpha   90.00
_cell.angle_beta   90.00
_cell.angle_gamma   90.00
#
_symmetry.space_group_name_H-M   'P 1'
#
loop_
_entity.id
_entity.type
_entity.pdbx_description
1 polymer ?
#
loop_
_entity_poly.entity_id
_entity_poly.type
_entity_poly.pdbx_seq_one_letter_code
_entity_poly.pdbx_strand_id
1 'polypeptide(L)'
;MPSRKSLRAWFRAALVGVCLVGLAAGQAEADTSDLTRNAFLSGSERLRLRAFGTALEAGRLGPAETLFMRRELLAQGYGVEPGQLSLTARRLSFAPVLGWDGNINGGVLQDRLTIGGLVLEADPAFRAKAGLVFGGAGGAMARFAWGPGRVVELTAGGELAWSPRHEIGRADAALSLCSRNHLQDWVFLDLCALGTRSWRELDTSNAHRLSAELSKVFAAGGSVQQAGLRYEAVSTSGGMQDRLRLSLERIGRAGVSDIALTLGAKVDETTVLRQRIEAGYSWARAGRDWRIDLWHQRAEGGAFLGQPREDRSHGFGLSASLRPGVTLRLGVMSSRSTAAIADYDQITFDIRFSNLLR
;
A
#
# COMPACT_ATOMS: atom_id res chain seq x y z
N MET A 1 24.69 11.92 -16.53
CA MET A 1 23.24 12.07 -16.26
C MET A 1 22.46 11.64 -17.50
N PRO A 2 21.63 10.59 -17.44
CA PRO A 2 20.82 10.19 -18.59
C PRO A 2 19.80 11.29 -18.94
N SER A 3 19.60 11.54 -20.23
CA SER A 3 18.74 12.64 -20.69
C SER A 3 17.27 12.39 -20.30
N ARG A 4 16.53 13.46 -19.97
CA ARG A 4 15.10 13.45 -19.56
C ARG A 4 14.17 12.71 -20.54
N LYS A 5 14.60 12.48 -21.79
CA LYS A 5 13.86 11.69 -22.80
C LYS A 5 14.04 10.18 -22.62
N SER A 6 15.19 9.71 -22.14
CA SER A 6 15.46 8.28 -21.94
C SER A 6 14.59 7.68 -20.83
N LEU A 7 14.45 8.35 -19.68
CA LEU A 7 13.60 7.91 -18.57
C LEU A 7 12.13 7.67 -19.00
N ARG A 8 11.58 8.54 -19.86
CA ARG A 8 10.20 8.42 -20.38
C ARG A 8 9.96 7.13 -21.17
N ALA A 9 10.95 6.68 -21.95
CA ALA A 9 10.86 5.46 -22.74
C ALA A 9 10.94 4.20 -21.86
N TRP A 10 11.82 4.22 -20.86
CA TRP A 10 11.97 3.11 -19.90
C TRP A 10 10.71 2.91 -19.05
N PHE A 11 10.07 3.99 -18.56
CA PHE A 11 8.84 3.87 -17.77
C PHE A 11 7.65 3.35 -18.58
N ARG A 12 7.47 3.80 -19.83
CA ARG A 12 6.40 3.28 -20.71
C ARG A 12 6.62 1.80 -21.05
N ALA A 13 7.85 1.41 -21.32
CA ALA A 13 8.21 0.02 -21.60
C ALA A 13 8.06 -0.88 -20.36
N ALA A 14 8.41 -0.39 -19.16
CA ALA A 14 8.26 -1.14 -17.90
C ALA A 14 6.79 -1.34 -17.51
N LEU A 15 5.94 -0.31 -17.70
CA LEU A 15 4.51 -0.38 -17.36
C LEU A 15 3.75 -1.34 -18.29
N VAL A 16 4.09 -1.35 -19.59
CA VAL A 16 3.54 -2.31 -20.56
C VAL A 16 4.12 -3.72 -20.35
N GLY A 17 5.42 -3.82 -20.04
CA GLY A 17 6.11 -5.09 -19.81
C GLY A 17 5.59 -5.86 -18.59
N VAL A 18 5.33 -5.19 -17.46
CA VAL A 18 4.81 -5.85 -16.25
C VAL A 18 3.33 -6.20 -16.37
N CYS A 19 2.50 -5.36 -17.00
CA CYS A 19 1.11 -5.71 -17.30
C CYS A 19 1.00 -6.94 -18.21
N LEU A 20 1.90 -7.09 -19.19
CA LEU A 20 1.93 -8.25 -20.06
C LEU A 20 2.52 -9.50 -19.39
N VAL A 21 3.56 -9.38 -18.56
CA VAL A 21 4.13 -10.55 -17.84
C VAL A 21 3.20 -11.06 -16.75
N GLY A 22 2.41 -10.19 -16.10
CA GLY A 22 1.40 -10.57 -15.11
C GLY A 22 0.20 -11.33 -15.71
N LEU A 23 -0.16 -11.01 -16.96
CA LEU A 23 -1.26 -11.68 -17.69
C LEU A 23 -0.78 -12.91 -18.50
N ALA A 24 0.48 -12.93 -18.96
CA ALA A 24 1.02 -13.95 -19.86
C ALA A 24 1.90 -15.01 -19.19
N ALA A 25 2.06 -14.98 -17.86
CA ALA A 25 2.73 -16.08 -17.14
C ALA A 25 1.89 -17.37 -17.19
N GLY A 26 2.10 -18.11 -18.28
CA GLY A 26 1.68 -19.46 -18.66
C GLY A 26 0.68 -20.18 -17.76
N GLN A 27 -0.40 -20.66 -18.40
CA GLN A 27 -1.41 -21.58 -17.87
C GLN A 27 -0.88 -22.99 -17.52
N ALA A 28 0.41 -23.12 -17.20
CA ALA A 28 0.90 -24.36 -16.60
C ALA A 28 0.39 -24.44 -15.16
N GLU A 29 -0.31 -25.53 -14.87
CA GLU A 29 -0.86 -25.84 -13.55
C GLU A 29 0.24 -25.63 -12.48
N ALA A 30 0.00 -24.74 -11.51
CA ALA A 30 0.96 -24.58 -10.42
C ALA A 30 0.92 -25.84 -9.59
N ASP A 31 2.09 -26.40 -9.27
CA ASP A 31 2.13 -27.42 -8.23
C ASP A 31 1.66 -26.76 -6.91
N THR A 32 0.84 -27.49 -6.17
CA THR A 32 0.42 -27.19 -4.79
C THR A 32 1.58 -26.75 -3.88
N SER A 33 2.79 -27.28 -4.08
CA SER A 33 3.99 -26.87 -3.35
C SER A 33 4.41 -25.41 -3.66
N ASP A 34 4.24 -24.96 -4.91
CA ASP A 34 4.53 -23.59 -5.32
C ASP A 34 3.48 -22.62 -4.75
N LEU A 35 2.21 -23.02 -4.73
CA LEU A 35 1.12 -22.20 -4.17
C LEU A 35 1.32 -21.96 -2.66
N THR A 36 1.62 -23.00 -1.90
CA THR A 36 1.83 -22.90 -0.44
C THR A 36 3.06 -22.06 -0.10
N ARG A 37 4.17 -22.24 -0.83
CA ARG A 37 5.38 -21.43 -0.68
C ARG A 37 5.11 -19.95 -0.96
N ASN A 38 4.43 -19.65 -2.07
CA ASN A 38 4.14 -18.26 -2.47
C ASN A 38 3.03 -17.63 -1.63
N ALA A 39 2.24 -18.41 -0.89
CA ALA A 39 1.18 -17.89 -0.02
C ALA A 39 1.70 -16.97 1.09
N PHE A 40 2.96 -17.14 1.53
CA PHE A 40 3.59 -16.23 2.49
C PHE A 40 3.95 -14.86 1.88
N LEU A 41 4.05 -14.76 0.55
CA LEU A 41 4.27 -13.50 -0.16
C LEU A 41 2.98 -12.67 -0.32
N SER A 42 1.82 -13.32 -0.15
CA SER A 42 0.50 -12.70 -0.27
C SER A 42 0.21 -11.77 0.91
N GLY A 43 -0.28 -10.57 0.61
CA GLY A 43 -0.77 -9.65 1.63
C GLY A 43 -2.12 -10.10 2.21
N SER A 44 -2.92 -10.83 1.41
CA SER A 44 -4.22 -11.34 1.83
C SER A 44 -4.11 -12.62 2.67
N GLU A 45 -4.63 -12.57 3.90
CA GLU A 45 -4.78 -13.74 4.77
C GLU A 45 -5.78 -14.75 4.19
N ARG A 46 -6.86 -14.29 3.55
CA ARG A 46 -7.91 -15.15 2.97
C ARG A 46 -7.39 -15.92 1.77
N LEU A 47 -6.65 -15.23 0.92
CA LEU A 47 -6.03 -15.82 -0.26
C LEU A 47 -4.99 -16.88 0.14
N ARG A 48 -4.18 -16.58 1.17
CA ARG A 48 -3.25 -17.53 1.78
C ARG A 48 -3.96 -18.74 2.39
N LEU A 49 -5.03 -18.53 3.16
CA LEU A 49 -5.83 -19.63 3.72
C LEU A 49 -6.43 -20.51 2.64
N ARG A 50 -6.90 -19.95 1.52
CA ARG A 50 -7.40 -20.73 0.40
C ARG A 50 -6.29 -21.55 -0.26
N ALA A 51 -5.10 -20.99 -0.45
CA ALA A 51 -3.96 -21.74 -0.97
C ALA A 51 -3.55 -22.91 -0.07
N PHE A 52 -3.53 -22.71 1.26
CA PHE A 52 -3.30 -23.81 2.21
C PHE A 52 -4.44 -24.82 2.21
N GLY A 53 -5.70 -24.38 2.10
CA GLY A 53 -6.85 -25.27 1.96
C GLY A 53 -6.76 -26.17 0.74
N THR A 54 -6.40 -25.63 -0.42
CA THR A 54 -6.18 -26.43 -1.64
C THR A 54 -5.06 -27.45 -1.47
N ALA A 55 -3.97 -27.10 -0.79
CA ALA A 55 -2.89 -28.05 -0.52
C ALA A 55 -3.27 -29.10 0.54
N LEU A 56 -4.10 -28.74 1.52
CA LEU A 56 -4.63 -29.67 2.52
C LEU A 56 -5.57 -30.69 1.88
N GLU A 57 -6.50 -30.25 1.04
CA GLU A 57 -7.40 -31.11 0.25
C GLU A 57 -6.62 -32.10 -0.62
N ALA A 58 -5.47 -31.67 -1.16
CA ALA A 58 -4.57 -32.51 -1.95
C ALA A 58 -3.66 -33.43 -1.11
N GLY A 59 -3.71 -33.38 0.23
CA GLY A 59 -2.83 -34.16 1.12
C GLY A 59 -1.36 -33.72 1.09
N ARG A 60 -1.08 -32.48 0.70
CA ARG A 60 0.28 -31.94 0.48
C ARG A 60 0.66 -30.80 1.42
N LEU A 61 -0.19 -30.46 2.39
CA LEU A 61 0.12 -29.45 3.40
C LEU A 61 0.99 -30.05 4.51
N GLY A 62 2.18 -29.49 4.73
CA GLY A 62 3.10 -29.94 5.77
C GLY A 62 2.61 -29.60 7.19
N PRO A 63 3.23 -30.19 8.23
CA PRO A 63 2.83 -29.94 9.62
C PRO A 63 3.00 -28.48 10.07
N ALA A 64 4.08 -27.81 9.61
CA ALA A 64 4.34 -26.41 9.96
C ALA A 64 3.30 -25.47 9.35
N GLU A 65 2.97 -25.68 8.08
CA GLU A 65 1.93 -24.94 7.35
C GLU A 65 0.55 -25.22 7.93
N THR A 66 0.28 -26.45 8.36
CA THR A 66 -0.98 -26.83 9.03
C THR A 66 -1.14 -26.08 10.36
N LEU A 67 -0.09 -26.01 11.18
CA LEU A 67 -0.11 -25.25 12.43
C LEU A 67 -0.29 -23.75 12.17
N PHE A 68 0.36 -23.21 11.13
CA PHE A 68 0.19 -21.82 10.71
C PHE A 68 -1.26 -21.56 10.28
N MET A 69 -1.80 -22.39 9.38
CA MET A 69 -3.19 -22.30 8.90
C MET A 69 -4.19 -22.35 10.06
N ARG A 70 -3.99 -23.26 11.03
CA ARG A 70 -4.83 -23.34 12.23
C ARG A 70 -4.80 -22.04 13.04
N ARG A 71 -3.63 -21.45 13.26
CA ARG A 71 -3.50 -20.18 13.98
C ARG A 71 -4.21 -19.04 13.25
N GLU A 72 -4.07 -18.95 11.93
CA GLU A 72 -4.76 -17.95 11.12
C GLU A 72 -6.29 -18.13 11.15
N LEU A 73 -6.79 -19.37 11.07
CA LEU A 73 -8.22 -19.67 11.18
C LEU A 73 -8.78 -19.24 12.55
N LEU A 74 -8.07 -19.54 13.63
CA LEU A 74 -8.44 -19.10 14.98
C LEU A 74 -8.40 -17.58 15.11
N ALA A 75 -7.37 -16.93 14.58
CA ALA A 75 -7.28 -15.47 14.54
C ALA A 75 -8.48 -14.85 13.79
N GLN A 76 -8.96 -15.49 12.73
CA GLN A 76 -10.15 -15.07 11.97
C GLN A 76 -11.48 -15.50 12.62
N GLY A 77 -11.47 -16.09 13.82
CA GLY A 77 -12.67 -16.39 14.58
C GLY A 77 -13.33 -17.74 14.29
N TYR A 78 -12.77 -18.58 13.41
CA TYR A 78 -13.38 -19.88 13.05
C TYR A 78 -13.44 -20.92 14.20
N GLY A 79 -12.92 -20.59 15.38
CA GLY A 79 -13.08 -21.38 16.60
C GLY A 79 -13.92 -20.71 17.69
N VAL A 80 -14.65 -19.63 17.36
CA VAL A 80 -15.44 -18.84 18.32
C VAL A 80 -16.92 -19.04 18.03
N GLU A 81 -17.70 -19.33 19.08
CA GLU A 81 -19.14 -19.50 18.97
C GLU A 81 -19.85 -18.15 18.73
N PRO A 82 -20.95 -18.12 17.95
CA PRO A 82 -21.73 -16.92 17.75
C PRO A 82 -22.21 -16.31 19.08
N GLY A 83 -22.06 -14.99 19.23
CA GLY A 83 -22.51 -14.26 20.42
C GLY A 83 -21.48 -14.16 21.54
N GLN A 84 -20.34 -14.86 21.43
CA GLN A 84 -19.20 -14.69 22.32
C GLN A 84 -18.19 -13.71 21.72
N LEU A 85 -17.90 -12.61 22.41
CA LEU A 85 -16.78 -11.74 22.05
C LEU A 85 -15.48 -12.30 22.62
N SER A 86 -14.53 -12.66 21.76
CA SER A 86 -13.25 -13.27 22.14
C SER A 86 -12.07 -12.56 21.52
N LEU A 87 -11.05 -12.21 22.31
CA LEU A 87 -9.77 -11.72 21.79
C LEU A 87 -9.01 -12.89 21.14
N THR A 88 -8.88 -12.87 19.81
CA THR A 88 -8.28 -13.97 19.03
C THR A 88 -6.84 -13.69 18.60
N ALA A 89 -6.46 -12.42 18.49
CA ALA A 89 -5.08 -12.04 18.19
C ALA A 89 -4.72 -10.69 18.82
N ARG A 90 -3.44 -10.57 19.20
CA ARG A 90 -2.81 -9.30 19.58
C ARG A 90 -1.39 -9.26 19.06
N ARG A 91 -0.94 -8.08 18.66
CA ARG A 91 0.43 -7.85 18.21
C ARG A 91 0.89 -6.48 18.66
N LEU A 92 2.11 -6.42 19.19
CA LEU A 92 2.83 -5.18 19.42
C LEU A 92 4.10 -5.22 18.59
N SER A 93 4.54 -4.06 18.12
CA SER A 93 5.74 -3.93 17.33
C SER A 93 6.39 -2.59 17.61
N PHE A 94 7.71 -2.59 17.63
CA PHE A 94 8.55 -1.42 17.67
C PHE A 94 9.74 -1.64 16.74
N ALA A 95 10.16 -0.59 16.06
CA ALA A 95 11.20 -0.64 15.05
C ALA A 95 11.94 0.70 14.97
N PRO A 96 13.28 0.71 14.87
CA PRO A 96 13.99 1.92 14.48
C PRO A 96 13.62 2.28 13.04
N VAL A 97 13.73 3.56 12.72
CA VAL A 97 13.56 4.10 11.38
C VAL A 97 14.87 4.73 10.95
N LEU A 98 15.31 4.39 9.74
CA LEU A 98 16.40 5.05 9.03
C LEU A 98 15.99 5.17 7.57
N GLY A 99 16.01 6.38 7.04
CA GLY A 99 15.59 6.62 5.66
C GLY A 99 16.06 7.94 5.11
N TRP A 100 15.81 8.12 3.82
CA TRP A 100 15.95 9.40 3.12
C TRP A 100 14.55 9.95 2.83
N ASP A 101 14.27 11.15 3.33
CA ASP A 101 13.02 11.87 3.06
C ASP A 101 13.33 13.09 2.16
N GLY A 102 12.60 13.19 1.05
CA GLY A 102 12.73 14.28 0.08
C GLY A 102 12.06 15.58 0.53
N ASN A 103 11.22 15.56 1.56
CA ASN A 103 10.48 16.71 2.05
C ASN A 103 10.16 16.62 3.55
N ILE A 104 11.20 16.70 4.40
CA ILE A 104 11.07 16.51 5.85
C ILE A 104 10.13 17.56 6.47
N ASN A 105 10.27 18.83 6.06
CA ASN A 105 9.49 19.95 6.61
C ASN A 105 8.10 20.13 5.97
N GLY A 106 7.75 19.41 4.89
CA GLY A 106 6.48 19.62 4.19
C GLY A 106 6.44 20.88 3.32
N GLY A 107 7.60 21.39 2.92
CA GLY A 107 7.73 22.59 2.10
C GLY A 107 7.39 22.37 0.61
N VAL A 108 7.50 23.45 -0.17
CA VAL A 108 7.32 23.40 -1.63
C VAL A 108 8.51 22.74 -2.31
N LEU A 109 8.23 21.81 -3.22
CA LEU A 109 9.26 21.02 -3.91
C LEU A 109 9.93 21.78 -5.07
N GLN A 110 9.24 22.75 -5.65
CA GLN A 110 9.80 23.67 -6.63
C GLN A 110 10.15 24.99 -5.95
N ASP A 111 11.33 25.51 -6.24
CA ASP A 111 11.85 26.76 -5.69
C ASP A 111 11.56 27.97 -6.59
N ARG A 112 11.02 27.75 -7.80
CA ARG A 112 10.71 28.78 -8.78
C ARG A 112 9.39 28.53 -9.50
N LEU A 113 8.67 29.62 -9.75
CA LEU A 113 7.44 29.67 -10.53
C LEU A 113 7.55 30.77 -11.58
N THR A 114 7.46 30.41 -12.86
CA THR A 114 7.52 31.38 -13.97
C THR A 114 6.13 31.59 -14.56
N ILE A 115 5.62 32.83 -14.51
CA ILE A 115 4.27 33.18 -14.99
C ILE A 115 4.30 34.52 -15.69
N GLY A 116 3.88 34.57 -16.95
CA GLY A 116 3.83 35.82 -17.71
C GLY A 116 5.17 36.55 -17.82
N GLY A 117 6.29 35.82 -17.76
CA GLY A 117 7.65 36.39 -17.73
C GLY A 117 8.17 36.79 -16.35
N LEU A 118 7.34 36.75 -15.30
CA LEU A 118 7.75 36.94 -13.92
C LEU A 118 8.30 35.63 -13.35
N VAL A 119 9.44 35.70 -12.65
CA VAL A 119 10.02 34.58 -11.90
C VAL A 119 9.77 34.85 -10.41
N LEU A 120 8.87 34.08 -9.82
CA LEU A 120 8.62 34.06 -8.39
C LEU A 120 9.50 32.98 -7.77
N GLU A 121 10.41 33.36 -6.88
CA GLU A 121 11.20 32.40 -6.11
C GLU A 121 10.51 32.11 -4.79
N ALA A 122 10.44 30.83 -4.42
CA ALA A 122 9.96 30.45 -3.10
C ALA A 122 10.94 30.98 -2.05
N ASP A 123 10.41 31.62 -1.01
CA ASP A 123 11.21 32.02 0.15
C ASP A 123 11.93 30.76 0.70
N PRO A 124 13.27 30.83 0.93
CA PRO A 124 14.05 29.73 1.46
C PRO A 124 13.45 29.03 2.68
N ALA A 125 12.71 29.75 3.53
CA ALA A 125 12.04 29.19 4.71
C ALA A 125 10.95 28.16 4.37
N PHE A 126 10.33 28.26 3.19
CA PHE A 126 9.23 27.38 2.77
C PHE A 126 9.66 26.27 1.80
N ARG A 127 10.93 26.22 1.41
CA ARG A 127 11.44 25.19 0.48
C ARG A 127 11.51 23.83 1.17
N ALA A 128 11.24 22.78 0.40
CA ALA A 128 11.38 21.40 0.87
C ALA A 128 12.82 21.10 1.31
N LYS A 129 12.98 20.59 2.52
CA LYS A 129 14.26 20.15 3.09
C LYS A 129 14.38 18.64 2.95
N ALA A 130 15.28 18.19 2.07
CA ALA A 130 15.58 16.78 1.88
C ALA A 130 16.78 16.33 2.74
N GLY A 131 16.75 15.10 3.25
CA GLY A 131 17.86 14.58 4.04
C GLY A 131 17.63 13.20 4.64
N LEU A 132 18.67 12.71 5.30
CA LEU A 132 18.59 11.52 6.15
C LEU A 132 17.76 11.84 7.38
N VAL A 133 16.92 10.88 7.77
CA VAL A 133 16.13 10.89 8.99
C VAL A 133 16.35 9.61 9.76
N PHE A 134 16.34 9.71 11.08
CA PHE A 134 16.35 8.56 11.98
C PHE A 134 15.29 8.71 13.07
N GLY A 135 14.80 7.60 13.60
CA GLY A 135 13.81 7.64 14.66
C GLY A 135 13.23 6.28 14.98
N GLY A 136 11.94 6.22 15.31
CA GLY A 136 11.27 5.00 15.71
C GLY A 136 9.82 4.96 15.26
N ALA A 137 9.36 3.75 14.95
CA ALA A 137 7.99 3.43 14.62
C ALA A 137 7.46 2.38 15.59
N GLY A 138 6.22 2.55 16.02
CA GLY A 138 5.49 1.62 16.88
C GLY A 138 4.16 1.25 16.27
N GLY A 139 3.69 0.04 16.54
CA GLY A 139 2.41 -0.45 16.05
C GLY A 139 1.77 -1.46 16.99
N ALA A 140 0.44 -1.41 17.08
CA ALA A 140 -0.38 -2.33 17.84
C ALA A 140 -1.53 -2.85 16.98
N MET A 141 -1.88 -4.13 17.12
CA MET A 141 -3.06 -4.75 16.54
C MET A 141 -3.77 -5.58 17.60
N ALA A 142 -5.09 -5.49 17.64
CA ALA A 142 -5.95 -6.39 18.41
C ALA A 142 -7.12 -6.84 17.54
N ARG A 143 -7.47 -8.13 17.63
CA ARG A 143 -8.56 -8.73 16.86
C ARG A 143 -9.53 -9.44 17.80
N PHE A 144 -10.79 -9.07 17.70
CA PHE A 144 -11.87 -9.64 18.48
C PHE A 144 -12.83 -10.37 17.56
N ALA A 145 -13.00 -11.68 17.75
CA ALA A 145 -14.01 -12.45 17.06
C ALA A 145 -15.33 -12.42 17.80
N TRP A 146 -16.43 -12.42 17.07
CA TRP A 146 -17.79 -12.51 17.61
C TRP A 146 -18.61 -13.66 16.98
N GLY A 147 -17.96 -14.46 16.15
CA GLY A 147 -18.47 -15.70 15.56
C GLY A 147 -17.51 -16.24 14.49
N PRO A 148 -17.85 -17.38 13.86
CA PRO A 148 -17.00 -18.03 12.86
C PRO A 148 -16.72 -17.13 11.66
N GLY A 149 -15.45 -16.81 11.41
CA GLY A 149 -15.04 -15.96 10.28
C GLY A 149 -15.43 -14.48 10.42
N ARG A 150 -15.84 -14.02 11.61
CA ARG A 150 -16.33 -12.65 11.85
C ARG A 150 -15.52 -11.99 12.95
N VAL A 151 -14.80 -10.93 12.58
CA VAL A 151 -13.87 -10.26 13.49
C VAL A 151 -13.96 -8.74 13.38
N VAL A 152 -13.68 -8.06 14.47
CA VAL A 152 -13.35 -6.65 14.51
C VAL A 152 -11.86 -6.52 14.79
N GLU A 153 -11.15 -5.82 13.93
CA GLU A 153 -9.72 -5.56 14.06
C GLU A 153 -9.47 -4.07 14.32
N LEU A 154 -8.72 -3.79 15.38
CA LEU A 154 -8.20 -2.48 15.71
C LEU A 154 -6.69 -2.49 15.43
N THR A 155 -6.22 -1.55 14.62
CA THR A 155 -4.79 -1.33 14.36
C THR A 155 -4.44 0.11 14.64
N ALA A 156 -3.39 0.34 15.41
CA ALA A 156 -2.83 1.66 15.68
C ALA A 156 -1.34 1.66 15.34
N GLY A 157 -0.83 2.79 14.84
CA GLY A 157 0.59 2.93 14.57
C GLY A 157 1.03 4.38 14.60
N GLY A 158 2.32 4.58 14.84
CA GLY A 158 2.93 5.90 14.80
C GLY A 158 4.41 5.82 14.48
N GLU A 159 4.93 6.90 13.91
CA GLU A 159 6.33 7.07 13.57
C GLU A 159 6.78 8.47 14.00
N LEU A 160 7.98 8.54 14.56
CA LEU A 160 8.69 9.79 14.85
C LEU A 160 10.05 9.71 14.18
N ALA A 161 10.44 10.73 13.44
CA ALA A 161 11.75 10.80 12.81
C ALA A 161 12.33 12.22 12.87
N TRP A 162 13.64 12.33 12.99
CA TRP A 162 14.37 13.60 13.08
C TRP A 162 15.56 13.62 12.12
N SER A 163 15.84 14.80 11.57
CA SER A 163 16.98 15.03 10.69
C SER A 163 18.03 15.90 11.38
N PRO A 164 19.23 15.37 11.69
CA PRO A 164 20.30 16.16 12.31
C PRO A 164 20.80 17.29 11.44
N ARG A 165 20.75 17.13 10.12
CA ARG A 165 21.25 18.14 9.18
C ARG A 165 20.44 19.43 9.23
N HIS A 166 19.15 19.33 9.51
CA HIS A 166 18.19 20.43 9.42
C HIS A 166 17.54 20.77 10.76
N GLU A 167 17.87 20.01 11.81
CA GLU A 167 17.34 20.13 13.18
C GLU A 167 15.81 20.07 13.27
N ILE A 168 15.16 19.34 12.35
CA ILE A 168 13.70 19.27 12.23
C ILE A 168 13.19 17.84 12.33
N GLY A 169 11.99 17.71 12.89
CA GLY A 169 11.31 16.43 13.08
C GLY A 169 10.05 16.30 12.22
N ARG A 170 9.61 15.06 12.07
CA ARG A 170 8.29 14.70 11.57
C ARG A 170 7.66 13.62 12.42
N ALA A 171 6.34 13.62 12.45
CA ALA A 171 5.55 12.60 13.10
C ALA A 171 4.42 12.12 12.17
N ASP A 172 4.08 10.85 12.26
CA ASP A 172 2.95 10.25 11.57
C ASP A 172 2.19 9.37 12.55
N ALA A 173 0.86 9.38 12.48
CA ALA A 173 -0.01 8.52 13.28
C ALA A 173 -1.15 7.96 12.43
N ALA A 174 -1.55 6.73 12.71
CA ALA A 174 -2.65 6.05 12.05
C ALA A 174 -3.47 5.21 13.04
N LEU A 175 -4.79 5.23 12.86
CA LEU A 175 -5.73 4.41 13.60
C LEU A 175 -6.74 3.81 12.62
N SER A 176 -6.88 2.49 12.61
CA SER A 176 -7.79 1.75 11.75
C SER A 176 -8.69 0.84 12.58
N LEU A 177 -9.98 0.84 12.26
CA LEU A 177 -10.98 -0.09 12.79
C LEU A 177 -11.65 -0.79 11.61
N CYS A 178 -11.62 -2.12 11.58
CA CYS A 178 -12.19 -2.92 10.50
C CYS A 178 -13.07 -4.04 11.03
N SER A 179 -14.34 -4.08 10.62
CA SER A 179 -15.19 -5.26 10.74
C SER A 179 -14.99 -6.12 9.49
N ARG A 180 -14.47 -7.33 9.67
CA ARG A 180 -14.15 -8.27 8.58
C ARG A 180 -15.00 -9.51 8.74
N ASN A 181 -15.83 -9.81 7.74
CA ASN A 181 -16.86 -10.83 7.87
C ASN A 181 -16.83 -11.80 6.71
N HIS A 182 -16.69 -13.09 7.02
CA HIS A 182 -17.04 -14.17 6.11
C HIS A 182 -18.56 -14.26 6.01
N LEU A 183 -19.06 -14.23 4.78
CA LEU A 183 -20.48 -14.41 4.48
C LEU A 183 -20.75 -15.89 4.21
N GLN A 184 -20.39 -16.35 3.01
CA GLN A 184 -20.52 -17.74 2.55
C GLN A 184 -19.58 -17.96 1.36
N ASP A 185 -19.24 -19.20 1.02
CA ASP A 185 -18.52 -19.57 -0.21
C ASP A 185 -17.29 -18.71 -0.54
N TRP A 186 -16.44 -18.44 0.46
CA TRP A 186 -15.25 -17.59 0.30
C TRP A 186 -15.57 -16.16 -0.18
N VAL A 187 -16.79 -15.68 0.11
CA VAL A 187 -17.22 -14.29 -0.06
C VAL A 187 -17.12 -13.56 1.27
N PHE A 188 -16.58 -12.36 1.25
CA PHE A 188 -16.31 -11.58 2.44
C PHE A 188 -16.75 -10.13 2.27
N LEU A 189 -17.23 -9.56 3.38
CA LEU A 189 -17.58 -8.15 3.49
C LEU A 189 -16.71 -7.50 4.57
N ASP A 190 -15.98 -6.46 4.16
CA ASP A 190 -15.15 -5.64 5.05
C ASP A 190 -15.70 -4.22 5.14
N LEU A 191 -15.84 -3.73 6.36
CA LEU A 191 -16.19 -2.35 6.66
C LEU A 191 -15.07 -1.75 7.49
N CYS A 192 -14.41 -0.71 6.99
CA CYS A 192 -13.26 -0.12 7.65
C CYS A 192 -13.39 1.39 7.80
N ALA A 193 -12.82 1.90 8.90
CA ALA A 193 -12.54 3.30 9.13
C ALA A 193 -11.04 3.47 9.38
N LEU A 194 -10.39 4.41 8.69
CA LEU A 194 -9.00 4.81 8.90
C LEU A 194 -8.95 6.31 9.18
N GLY A 195 -8.21 6.71 10.22
CA GLY A 195 -7.73 8.07 10.42
C GLY A 195 -6.22 8.11 10.36
N THR A 196 -5.67 9.09 9.66
CA THR A 196 -4.23 9.37 9.64
C THR A 196 -3.95 10.83 9.90
N ARG A 197 -2.83 11.10 10.55
CA ARG A 197 -2.34 12.45 10.80
C ARG A 197 -0.84 12.50 10.58
N SER A 198 -0.37 13.52 9.87
CA SER A 198 1.05 13.80 9.64
C SER A 198 1.35 15.20 10.15
N TRP A 199 2.44 15.32 10.89
CA TRP A 199 2.94 16.59 11.41
C TRP A 199 4.34 16.82 10.86
N ARG A 200 4.48 17.91 10.10
CA ARG A 200 5.73 18.46 9.61
C ARG A 200 5.86 19.90 10.12
N GLU A 201 7.03 20.51 9.94
CA GLU A 201 7.30 21.90 10.36
C GLU A 201 6.38 22.92 9.66
N LEU A 202 6.12 22.74 8.36
CA LEU A 202 5.34 23.67 7.53
C LEU A 202 3.94 23.18 7.17
N ASP A 203 3.63 21.91 7.46
CA ASP A 203 2.36 21.29 7.12
C ASP A 203 1.87 20.37 8.22
N THR A 204 0.56 20.38 8.46
CA THR A 204 -0.11 19.36 9.25
C THR A 204 -1.30 18.87 8.46
N SER A 205 -1.26 17.60 8.08
CA SER A 205 -2.30 16.99 7.27
C SER A 205 -3.05 15.91 8.03
N ASN A 206 -4.36 15.86 7.78
CA ASN A 206 -5.25 14.84 8.29
C ASN A 206 -5.97 14.19 7.13
N ALA A 207 -6.20 12.89 7.22
CA ALA A 207 -7.08 12.19 6.30
C ALA A 207 -7.91 11.16 7.04
N HIS A 208 -9.17 11.04 6.63
CA HIS A 208 -10.09 10.02 7.11
C HIS A 208 -10.61 9.23 5.91
N ARG A 209 -10.80 7.93 6.09
CA ARG A 209 -11.34 7.05 5.05
C ARG A 209 -12.32 6.07 5.67
N LEU A 210 -13.53 6.08 5.15
CA LEU A 210 -14.52 5.03 5.39
C LEU A 210 -14.57 4.16 4.13
N SER A 211 -14.63 2.85 4.28
CA SER A 211 -14.69 1.95 3.12
C SER A 211 -15.52 0.72 3.37
N ALA A 212 -16.21 0.26 2.32
CA ALA A 212 -16.90 -1.02 2.27
C ALA A 212 -16.34 -1.83 1.10
N GLU A 213 -15.90 -3.07 1.35
CA GLU A 213 -15.37 -3.97 0.32
C GLU A 213 -16.10 -5.30 0.32
N LEU A 214 -16.60 -5.68 -0.85
CA LEU A 214 -17.03 -7.05 -1.13
C LEU A 214 -15.91 -7.75 -1.89
N SER A 215 -15.46 -8.90 -1.38
CA SER A 215 -14.42 -9.69 -2.02
C SER A 215 -14.80 -11.16 -2.14
N LYS A 216 -14.31 -11.82 -3.18
CA LYS A 216 -14.47 -13.27 -3.40
C LYS A 216 -13.13 -13.91 -3.66
N VAL A 217 -12.84 -14.99 -2.94
CA VAL A 217 -11.65 -15.83 -3.15
C VAL A 217 -12.07 -17.09 -3.91
N PHE A 218 -11.32 -17.45 -4.95
CA PHE A 218 -11.62 -18.61 -5.79
C PHE A 218 -10.35 -19.21 -6.37
N ALA A 219 -10.42 -20.48 -6.79
CA ALA A 219 -9.34 -21.15 -7.52
C ALA A 219 -9.68 -21.15 -9.02
N ALA A 220 -8.72 -20.83 -9.87
CA ALA A 220 -8.87 -20.87 -11.32
C ALA A 220 -7.50 -21.06 -11.99
N GLY A 221 -7.43 -21.99 -12.97
CA GLY A 221 -6.24 -22.21 -13.80
C GLY A 221 -4.97 -22.51 -12.98
N GLY A 222 -5.07 -23.43 -12.00
CA GLY A 222 -3.93 -23.79 -11.13
C GLY A 222 -3.44 -22.65 -10.23
N SER A 223 -4.24 -21.61 -10.02
CA SER A 223 -3.92 -20.47 -9.15
C SER A 223 -5.07 -20.17 -8.21
N VAL A 224 -4.78 -19.46 -7.12
CA VAL A 224 -5.80 -18.94 -6.22
C VAL A 224 -5.85 -17.43 -6.37
N GLN A 225 -7.06 -16.88 -6.45
CA GLN A 225 -7.32 -15.49 -6.77
C GLN A 225 -8.29 -14.86 -5.77
N GLN A 226 -8.14 -13.57 -5.51
CA GLN A 226 -9.10 -12.75 -4.78
C GLN A 226 -9.47 -11.55 -5.65
N ALA A 227 -10.76 -11.46 -6.00
CA ALA A 227 -11.33 -10.27 -6.63
C ALA A 227 -12.03 -9.42 -5.57
N GLY A 228 -11.83 -8.10 -5.61
CA GLY A 228 -12.41 -7.16 -4.65
C GLY A 228 -13.01 -5.93 -5.32
N LEU A 229 -14.19 -5.53 -4.86
CA LEU A 229 -14.86 -4.27 -5.18
C LEU A 229 -14.98 -3.47 -3.88
N ARG A 230 -14.33 -2.31 -3.83
CA ARG A 230 -14.33 -1.43 -2.65
C ARG A 230 -14.85 -0.06 -3.00
N TYR A 231 -15.82 0.42 -2.24
CA TYR A 231 -16.19 1.83 -2.18
C TYR A 231 -15.44 2.51 -1.03
N GLU A 232 -14.97 3.73 -1.25
CA GLU A 232 -14.23 4.52 -0.26
C GLU A 232 -14.72 5.96 -0.25
N ALA A 233 -15.08 6.47 0.93
CA ALA A 233 -15.30 7.89 1.16
C ALA A 233 -14.07 8.46 1.87
N VAL A 234 -13.33 9.34 1.20
CA VAL A 234 -12.04 9.87 1.65
C VAL A 234 -12.18 11.36 1.96
N SER A 235 -11.97 11.74 3.21
CA SER A 235 -11.93 13.14 3.65
C SER A 235 -10.48 13.57 3.87
N THR A 236 -10.12 14.71 3.29
CA THR A 236 -8.80 15.35 3.42
C THR A 236 -8.98 16.86 3.68
N SER A 237 -7.89 17.60 3.82
CA SER A 237 -7.94 19.07 3.86
C SER A 237 -8.59 19.69 2.61
N GLY A 238 -8.53 19.01 1.46
CA GLY A 238 -9.17 19.45 0.20
C GLY A 238 -10.67 19.11 0.09
N GLY A 239 -11.26 18.52 1.13
CA GLY A 239 -12.66 18.09 1.14
C GLY A 239 -12.84 16.57 1.04
N MET A 240 -14.09 16.17 0.86
CA MET A 240 -14.52 14.77 0.80
C MET A 240 -14.60 14.30 -0.66
N GLN A 241 -14.16 13.06 -0.90
CA GLN A 241 -14.18 12.44 -2.20
C GLN A 241 -14.58 10.97 -2.12
N ASP A 242 -15.58 10.60 -2.92
CA ASP A 242 -15.94 9.21 -3.15
C ASP A 242 -15.02 8.54 -4.17
N ARG A 243 -14.70 7.27 -3.94
CA ARG A 243 -13.87 6.45 -4.81
C ARG A 243 -14.41 5.04 -4.92
N LEU A 244 -14.18 4.44 -6.09
CA LEU A 244 -14.43 3.03 -6.36
C LEU A 244 -13.11 2.36 -6.72
N ARG A 245 -12.80 1.23 -6.09
CA ARG A 245 -11.60 0.44 -6.35
C ARG A 245 -11.97 -0.98 -6.75
N LEU A 246 -11.45 -1.41 -7.89
CA LEU A 246 -11.47 -2.80 -8.36
C LEU A 246 -10.08 -3.37 -8.13
N SER A 247 -9.99 -4.60 -7.61
CA SER A 247 -8.72 -5.26 -7.35
C SER A 247 -8.77 -6.74 -7.67
N LEU A 248 -7.62 -7.27 -8.11
CA LEU A 248 -7.39 -8.70 -8.31
C LEU A 248 -5.99 -9.03 -7.78
N GLU A 249 -5.92 -9.94 -6.81
CA GLU A 249 -4.67 -10.53 -6.31
C GLU A 249 -4.66 -12.02 -6.66
N ARG A 250 -3.51 -12.55 -7.07
CA ARG A 250 -3.34 -13.95 -7.48
C ARG A 250 -2.08 -14.54 -6.88
N ILE A 251 -2.22 -15.67 -6.20
CA ILE A 251 -1.11 -16.58 -5.89
C ILE A 251 -1.02 -17.60 -7.03
N GLY A 252 0.10 -17.58 -7.75
CA GLY A 252 0.39 -18.54 -8.81
C GLY A 252 1.73 -19.25 -8.58
N ARG A 253 2.17 -19.99 -9.59
CA ARG A 253 3.43 -20.76 -9.57
C ARG A 253 4.67 -19.89 -9.37
N ALA A 254 4.75 -18.80 -10.14
CA ALA A 254 5.93 -17.96 -10.20
C ALA A 254 6.04 -16.95 -9.04
N GLY A 255 4.93 -16.66 -8.36
CA GLY A 255 4.87 -15.64 -7.32
C GLY A 255 3.44 -15.16 -7.06
N VAL A 256 3.33 -13.97 -6.48
CA VAL A 256 2.07 -13.28 -6.21
C VAL A 256 1.99 -12.03 -7.06
N SER A 257 0.88 -11.83 -7.76
CA SER A 257 0.63 -10.63 -8.56
C SER A 257 -0.63 -9.93 -8.08
N ASP A 258 -0.63 -8.61 -8.08
CA ASP A 258 -1.79 -7.79 -7.78
C ASP A 258 -1.97 -6.69 -8.81
N ILE A 259 -3.22 -6.37 -9.14
CA ILE A 259 -3.60 -5.21 -9.95
C ILE A 259 -4.79 -4.53 -9.32
N ALA A 260 -4.79 -3.20 -9.33
CA ALA A 260 -5.92 -2.42 -8.87
C ALA A 260 -6.18 -1.21 -9.77
N LEU A 261 -7.46 -0.89 -9.94
CA LEU A 261 -7.95 0.33 -10.58
C LEU A 261 -8.78 1.10 -9.56
N THR A 262 -8.44 2.35 -9.30
CA THR A 262 -9.23 3.27 -8.48
C THR A 262 -9.75 4.40 -9.34
N LEU A 263 -11.06 4.66 -9.26
CA LEU A 263 -11.78 5.74 -9.90
C LEU A 263 -12.30 6.68 -8.81
N GLY A 264 -11.99 7.97 -8.89
CA GLY A 264 -12.50 8.97 -7.96
C GLY A 264 -13.66 9.76 -8.56
N ALA A 265 -14.60 10.21 -7.74
CA ALA A 265 -15.60 11.21 -8.08
C ALA A 265 -14.96 12.59 -8.27
N LYS A 266 -15.61 13.46 -9.04
CA LYS A 266 -15.11 14.82 -9.25
C LYS A 266 -15.48 15.64 -8.01
N VAL A 267 -14.55 16.45 -7.55
CA VAL A 267 -14.80 17.46 -6.50
C VAL A 267 -14.49 18.80 -7.16
N ASP A 268 -15.43 19.73 -7.12
CA ASP A 268 -15.24 21.04 -7.73
C ASP A 268 -14.21 21.85 -6.93
N GLU A 269 -13.42 22.65 -7.66
CA GLU A 269 -12.40 23.57 -7.13
C GLU A 269 -11.22 22.92 -6.38
N THR A 270 -11.25 21.61 -6.14
CA THR A 270 -10.15 20.86 -5.53
C THR A 270 -9.50 19.91 -6.53
N THR A 271 -8.16 19.91 -6.58
CA THR A 271 -7.41 18.90 -7.34
C THR A 271 -7.46 17.56 -6.60
N VAL A 272 -8.24 16.61 -7.10
CA VAL A 272 -8.47 15.31 -6.47
C VAL A 272 -8.18 14.16 -7.42
N LEU A 273 -7.93 12.96 -6.88
CA LEU A 273 -7.65 11.77 -7.67
C LEU A 273 -8.81 11.45 -8.61
N ARG A 274 -8.54 11.21 -9.89
CA ARG A 274 -9.55 10.78 -10.86
C ARG A 274 -9.41 9.32 -11.21
N GLN A 275 -8.17 8.89 -11.45
CA GLN A 275 -7.86 7.54 -11.88
C GLN A 275 -6.50 7.15 -11.32
N ARG A 276 -6.38 5.93 -10.79
CA ARG A 276 -5.12 5.32 -10.40
C ARG A 276 -5.11 3.87 -10.81
N ILE A 277 -4.03 3.44 -11.45
CA ILE A 277 -3.75 2.03 -11.76
C ILE A 277 -2.51 1.64 -10.99
N GLU A 278 -2.58 0.50 -10.31
CA GLU A 278 -1.48 -0.07 -9.53
C GLU A 278 -1.26 -1.51 -9.96
N ALA A 279 -0.02 -1.93 -10.06
CA ALA A 279 0.37 -3.30 -10.34
C ALA A 279 1.56 -3.69 -9.45
N GLY A 280 1.48 -4.87 -8.86
CA GLY A 280 2.50 -5.42 -7.98
C GLY A 280 2.86 -6.85 -8.36
N TYR A 281 4.13 -7.20 -8.13
CA TYR A 281 4.59 -8.58 -8.28
C TYR A 281 5.62 -8.93 -7.21
N SER A 282 5.34 -9.99 -6.46
CA SER A 282 6.19 -10.52 -5.40
C SER A 282 6.70 -11.91 -5.77
N TRP A 283 7.98 -12.18 -5.56
CA TRP A 283 8.59 -13.49 -5.78
C TRP A 283 9.70 -13.79 -4.77
N ALA A 284 9.96 -15.06 -4.52
CA ALA A 284 11.09 -15.49 -3.70
C ALA A 284 12.27 -15.89 -4.58
N ARG A 285 13.48 -15.38 -4.29
CA ARG A 285 14.73 -15.78 -4.96
C ARG A 285 15.91 -15.66 -4.02
N ALA A 286 16.75 -16.71 -3.97
CA ALA A 286 17.96 -16.77 -3.15
C ALA A 286 17.70 -16.51 -1.65
N GLY A 287 16.63 -17.10 -1.11
CA GLY A 287 16.24 -16.96 0.31
C GLY A 287 15.72 -15.57 0.68
N ARG A 288 15.35 -14.75 -0.30
CA ARG A 288 14.83 -13.40 -0.12
C ARG A 288 13.53 -13.22 -0.88
N ASP A 289 12.64 -12.46 -0.29
CA ASP A 289 11.37 -12.06 -0.88
C ASP A 289 11.56 -10.71 -1.54
N TRP A 290 11.22 -10.63 -2.81
CA TRP A 290 11.31 -9.44 -3.62
C TRP A 290 9.91 -8.99 -4.00
N ARG A 291 9.73 -7.67 -4.13
CA ARG A 291 8.52 -7.09 -4.69
C ARG A 291 8.84 -5.89 -5.55
N ILE A 292 8.17 -5.83 -6.71
CA ILE A 292 8.12 -4.64 -7.57
C ILE A 292 6.71 -4.08 -7.52
N ASP A 293 6.62 -2.76 -7.41
CA ASP A 293 5.38 -2.00 -7.46
C ASP A 293 5.45 -0.95 -8.58
N LEU A 294 4.39 -0.85 -9.36
CA LEU A 294 4.22 0.17 -10.39
C LEU A 294 2.89 0.85 -10.18
N TRP A 295 2.85 2.17 -10.35
CA TRP A 295 1.58 2.88 -10.33
C TRP A 295 1.60 4.08 -11.26
N HIS A 296 0.42 4.42 -11.75
CA HIS A 296 0.14 5.64 -12.49
C HIS A 296 -1.14 6.26 -11.93
N GLN A 297 -1.16 7.59 -11.79
CA GLN A 297 -2.36 8.30 -11.38
C GLN A 297 -2.53 9.62 -12.11
N ARG A 298 -3.79 10.05 -12.19
CA ARG A 298 -4.22 11.37 -12.66
C ARG A 298 -5.08 12.02 -11.59
N ALA A 299 -4.80 13.27 -11.26
CA ALA A 299 -5.63 14.12 -10.41
C ALA A 299 -6.05 15.39 -11.17
N GLU A 300 -7.27 15.88 -10.96
CA GLU A 300 -7.81 17.07 -11.64
C GLU A 300 -8.92 17.70 -10.79
N GLY A 301 -9.42 18.87 -11.21
CA GLY A 301 -10.63 19.52 -10.64
C GLY A 301 -10.38 20.91 -10.08
N GLY A 302 -9.17 21.16 -9.55
CA GLY A 302 -8.78 22.48 -9.06
C GLY A 302 -8.23 23.39 -10.16
N ALA A 303 -7.92 24.62 -9.76
CA ALA A 303 -7.25 25.60 -10.61
C ALA A 303 -6.02 26.17 -9.91
N PHE A 304 -5.05 26.61 -10.71
CA PHE A 304 -3.90 27.37 -10.24
C PHE A 304 -3.85 28.69 -11.03
N LEU A 305 -4.04 29.80 -10.33
CA LEU A 305 -4.12 31.16 -10.93
C LEU A 305 -5.12 31.24 -12.10
N GLY A 306 -6.31 30.68 -11.87
CA GLY A 306 -7.40 30.67 -12.85
C GLY A 306 -7.25 29.64 -13.98
N GLN A 307 -6.12 28.94 -14.08
CA GLN A 307 -5.92 27.88 -15.07
C GLN A 307 -6.27 26.50 -14.49
N PRO A 308 -7.02 25.65 -15.21
CA PRO A 308 -7.30 24.30 -14.76
C PRO A 308 -6.03 23.51 -14.46
N ARG A 309 -6.00 22.89 -13.28
CA ARG A 309 -4.88 22.06 -12.82
C ARG A 309 -5.16 20.58 -13.08
N GLU A 310 -4.25 19.94 -13.78
CA GLU A 310 -4.20 18.48 -13.94
C GLU A 310 -2.81 17.99 -13.58
N ASP A 311 -2.74 17.00 -12.68
CA ASP A 311 -1.51 16.37 -12.24
C ASP A 311 -1.47 14.91 -12.74
N ARG A 312 -0.35 14.52 -13.32
CA ARG A 312 -0.06 13.16 -13.77
C ARG A 312 1.18 12.68 -13.06
N SER A 313 1.02 11.65 -12.23
CA SER A 313 2.13 11.08 -11.49
C SER A 313 2.28 9.60 -11.81
N HIS A 314 3.51 9.12 -11.73
CA HIS A 314 3.83 7.71 -11.85
C HIS A 314 4.97 7.37 -10.90
N GLY A 315 5.01 6.12 -10.46
CA GLY A 315 6.06 5.66 -9.58
C GLY A 315 6.40 4.20 -9.77
N PHE A 316 7.60 3.89 -9.32
CA PHE A 316 8.17 2.55 -9.26
C PHE A 316 8.71 2.32 -7.87
N GLY A 317 8.40 1.16 -7.31
CA GLY A 317 8.92 0.66 -6.04
C GLY A 317 9.64 -0.66 -6.24
N LEU A 318 10.76 -0.82 -5.55
CA LEU A 318 11.45 -2.09 -5.38
C LEU A 318 11.64 -2.34 -3.90
N SER A 319 11.28 -3.53 -3.42
CA SER A 319 11.57 -3.95 -2.06
C SER A 319 12.12 -5.36 -1.99
N ALA A 320 12.94 -5.61 -0.98
CA ALA A 320 13.55 -6.91 -0.73
C ALA A 320 13.66 -7.18 0.77
N SER A 321 13.30 -8.39 1.21
CA SER A 321 13.67 -8.86 2.55
C SER A 321 15.17 -9.16 2.56
N LEU A 322 15.91 -8.42 3.38
CA LEU A 322 17.36 -8.63 3.53
C LEU A 322 17.64 -9.81 4.44
N ARG A 323 16.83 -9.92 5.50
CA ARG A 323 16.79 -10.99 6.49
C ARG A 323 15.41 -10.96 7.17
N PRO A 324 15.01 -12.01 7.93
CA PRO A 324 13.78 -11.96 8.70
C PRO A 324 13.71 -10.69 9.55
N GLY A 325 12.62 -9.93 9.39
CA GLY A 325 12.41 -8.69 10.12
C GLY A 325 13.13 -7.46 9.58
N VAL A 326 13.83 -7.52 8.44
CA VAL A 326 14.44 -6.34 7.80
C VAL A 326 14.11 -6.30 6.31
N THR A 327 13.44 -5.24 5.89
CA THR A 327 13.08 -4.98 4.49
C THR A 327 13.73 -3.69 4.01
N LEU A 328 14.40 -3.76 2.87
CA LEU A 328 14.87 -2.59 2.13
C LEU A 328 13.79 -2.16 1.14
N ARG A 329 13.58 -0.85 1.00
CA ARG A 329 12.70 -0.28 -0.02
C ARG A 329 13.36 0.90 -0.72
N LEU A 330 13.16 0.92 -2.03
CA LEU A 330 13.58 1.98 -2.94
C LEU A 330 12.37 2.41 -3.74
N GLY A 331 12.09 3.70 -3.76
CA GLY A 331 10.99 4.28 -4.53
C GLY A 331 11.49 5.42 -5.40
N VAL A 332 10.98 5.51 -6.61
CA VAL A 332 11.12 6.68 -7.47
C VAL A 332 9.74 7.10 -7.94
N MET A 333 9.46 8.40 -7.93
CA MET A 333 8.24 8.94 -8.50
C MET A 333 8.51 10.23 -9.26
N SER A 334 7.67 10.49 -10.25
CA SER A 334 7.68 11.71 -11.03
C SER A 334 6.25 12.20 -11.18
N SER A 335 6.05 13.49 -10.91
CA SER A 335 4.79 14.19 -11.08
C SER A 335 4.97 15.33 -12.08
N ARG A 336 4.01 15.44 -13.01
CA ARG A 336 3.92 16.52 -13.98
C ARG A 336 2.54 17.14 -13.89
N SER A 337 2.49 18.46 -13.80
CA SER A 337 1.29 19.26 -13.60
C SER A 337 1.18 20.30 -14.71
N THR A 338 -0.04 20.71 -15.02
CA THR A 338 -0.26 21.93 -15.81
C THR A 338 0.18 23.19 -15.04
N ALA A 339 0.29 23.10 -13.70
CA ALA A 339 0.89 24.13 -12.86
C ALA A 339 2.34 23.76 -12.53
N ALA A 340 3.32 24.39 -13.20
CA ALA A 340 4.73 24.02 -13.11
C ALA A 340 5.31 23.97 -11.68
N ILE A 341 4.77 24.76 -10.74
CA ILE A 341 5.18 24.72 -9.32
C ILE A 341 4.88 23.37 -8.63
N ALA A 342 3.95 22.58 -9.18
CA ALA A 342 3.56 21.27 -8.69
C ALA A 342 4.27 20.10 -9.40
N ASP A 343 5.20 20.39 -10.32
CA ASP A 343 6.08 19.38 -10.89
C ASP A 343 7.07 18.92 -9.82
N TYR A 344 7.39 17.62 -9.76
CA TYR A 344 8.49 17.15 -8.93
C TYR A 344 8.97 15.77 -9.34
N ASP A 345 10.21 15.47 -8.98
CA ASP A 345 10.78 14.12 -9.02
C ASP A 345 11.26 13.81 -7.59
N GLN A 346 10.95 12.61 -7.10
CA GLN A 346 11.28 12.19 -5.74
C GLN A 346 11.88 10.79 -5.73
N ILE A 347 12.85 10.60 -4.84
CA ILE A 347 13.46 9.31 -4.53
C ILE A 347 13.22 9.08 -3.04
N THR A 348 12.76 7.88 -2.72
CA THR A 348 12.62 7.42 -1.34
C THR A 348 13.49 6.20 -1.10
N PHE A 349 14.07 6.15 0.08
CA PHE A 349 14.82 5.01 0.58
C PHE A 349 14.41 4.78 2.02
N ASP A 350 13.95 3.57 2.32
CA ASP A 350 13.61 3.18 3.68
C ASP A 350 14.10 1.78 4.03
N ILE A 351 14.65 1.66 5.24
CA ILE A 351 14.90 0.36 5.87
C ILE A 351 13.83 0.17 6.93
N ARG A 352 12.96 -0.81 6.71
CA ARG A 352 11.93 -1.19 7.68
C ARG A 352 12.38 -2.38 8.50
N PHE A 353 12.28 -2.22 9.80
CA PHE A 353 12.45 -3.30 10.74
C PHE A 353 11.05 -3.77 11.18
N SER A 354 10.85 -5.08 11.30
CA SER A 354 9.61 -5.66 11.81
C SER A 354 9.93 -6.78 12.79
N ASN A 355 9.11 -6.91 13.84
CA ASN A 355 9.24 -7.95 14.87
C ASN A 355 10.53 -7.90 15.73
N LEU A 356 11.02 -6.72 16.13
CA LEU A 356 12.14 -6.63 17.09
C LEU A 356 11.76 -6.95 18.54
N LEU A 357 10.47 -6.96 18.86
CA LEU A 357 9.92 -7.45 20.12
C LEU A 357 8.95 -8.60 19.79
N ARG A 358 9.24 -9.81 20.27
CA ARG A 358 8.33 -10.98 20.24
C ARG A 358 7.87 -11.27 21.65
#